data_AF-A0A7V9ZEA7-F1
#
_entry.id   AF-A0A7V9ZEA7-F1
#
_cell.length_a   1.000
_cell.length_b   1.000
_cell.length_c   1.000
_cell.angle_alpha   90.00
_cell.angle_beta   90.00
_cell.angle_gamma   90.00
#
_symmetry.space_group_name_H-M   'P 1'
#
loop_
_entity.id
_entity.type
_entity.pdbx_description
1 polymer ?
#
loop_
_entity_poly.entity_id
_entity_poly.type
_entity_poly.pdbx_seq_one_letter_code
_entity_poly.pdbx_strand_id
1 'polypeptide(L)'
;MHTAFRAVKAQHSADQTRMEIVAGGLTNFASGTFFFMFHVFAFATWILWNSGLTGLPAFDPYPFGLLTMIVSLEAIFLSIFVLMSQNREAKIGELREELTLQVNLRIEEEVTKTLHLVAGLYTRLGHTVGEDPELQEMLRPLDPSRMEREVTDQIHAAIPRLRMGKKAKGAT
;
A
#
# COMPACT_ATOMS: atom_id res chain seq x y z
N MET A 1 -11.26 -15.56 13.78
CA MET A 1 -10.25 -14.66 13.16
C MET A 1 -10.80 -13.29 12.76
N HIS A 2 -11.99 -13.16 12.15
CA HIS A 2 -12.54 -11.86 11.71
C HIS A 2 -12.77 -10.83 12.85
N THR A 3 -13.02 -11.29 14.08
CA THR A 3 -13.19 -10.46 15.27
C THR A 3 -11.89 -9.89 15.82
N ALA A 4 -10.78 -10.64 15.75
CA ALA A 4 -9.46 -10.18 16.21
C ALA A 4 -8.94 -9.04 15.33
N PHE A 5 -9.11 -9.16 14.00
CA PHE A 5 -8.73 -8.10 13.07
C PHE A 5 -9.59 -6.83 13.25
N ARG A 6 -10.89 -6.99 13.56
CA ARG A 6 -11.77 -5.87 13.93
C ARG A 6 -11.35 -5.20 15.24
N ALA A 7 -10.87 -5.96 16.23
CA ALA A 7 -10.40 -5.40 17.50
C ALA A 7 -9.13 -4.56 17.31
N VAL A 8 -8.16 -5.06 16.53
CA VAL A 8 -6.94 -4.31 16.18
C VAL A 8 -7.29 -3.05 15.38
N LYS A 9 -8.20 -3.15 14.41
CA LYS A 9 -8.68 -2.01 13.62
C LYS A 9 -9.46 -0.99 14.46
N ALA A 10 -10.24 -1.44 15.45
CA ALA A 10 -10.97 -0.59 16.38
C ALA A 10 -10.01 0.18 17.30
N GLN A 11 -8.93 -0.45 17.75
CA GLN A 11 -7.92 0.18 18.59
C GLN A 11 -7.14 1.27 17.82
N HIS A 12 -6.83 1.05 16.53
CA HIS A 12 -6.24 2.06 15.65
C HIS A 12 -7.20 3.17 15.20
N SER A 13 -8.51 2.98 15.35
CA SER A 13 -9.51 4.00 15.02
C SER A 13 -9.79 4.94 16.20
N ALA A 14 -9.48 4.49 17.42
CA ALA A 14 -9.72 5.25 18.64
C ALA A 14 -8.74 6.43 18.84
N ASP A 15 -7.58 6.37 18.19
CA ASP A 15 -6.52 7.40 18.31
C ASP A 15 -6.46 8.35 17.12
N GLN A 16 -7.44 8.28 16.22
CA GLN A 16 -7.47 9.16 15.06
C GLN A 16 -7.81 10.58 15.47
N THR A 17 -6.90 11.51 15.16
CA THR A 17 -7.13 12.93 15.38
C THR A 17 -8.36 13.36 14.58
N ARG A 18 -9.19 14.30 15.08
CA ARG A 18 -10.40 14.75 14.37
C ARG A 18 -10.14 15.17 12.90
N MET A 19 -8.93 15.64 12.60
CA MET A 19 -8.47 15.93 11.24
C MET A 19 -8.33 14.69 10.35
N GLU A 20 -7.92 13.54 10.88
CA GLU A 20 -7.76 12.30 10.11
C GLU A 20 -9.10 11.69 9.69
N ILE A 21 -10.14 11.82 10.55
CA ILE A 21 -11.50 11.40 10.22
C ILE A 21 -12.05 12.26 9.06
N VAL A 22 -11.83 13.58 9.13
CA VAL A 22 -12.23 14.52 8.07
C VAL A 22 -11.44 14.26 6.79
N ALA A 23 -10.13 14.03 6.89
CA ALA A 23 -9.27 13.73 5.74
C ALA A 23 -9.67 12.42 5.04
N GLY A 24 -10.02 11.38 5.80
CA GLY A 24 -10.51 10.11 5.24
C GLY A 24 -11.85 10.26 4.51
N GLY A 25 -12.78 11.02 5.07
CA GLY A 25 -14.06 11.33 4.42
C GLY A 25 -13.88 12.14 3.13
N LEU A 26 -13.01 13.15 3.18
CA LEU A 26 -12.76 14.04 2.05
C LEU A 26 -11.97 13.35 0.93
N THR A 27 -11.04 12.45 1.27
CA THR A 27 -10.29 11.69 0.26
C THR A 27 -11.17 10.69 -0.48
N ASN A 28 -12.08 10.00 0.22
CA ASN A 28 -13.06 9.13 -0.44
C ASN A 28 -14.05 9.92 -1.31
N PHE A 29 -14.40 11.14 -0.88
CA PHE A 29 -15.22 12.03 -1.70
C PHE A 29 -14.47 12.51 -2.95
N ALA A 30 -13.19 12.91 -2.80
CA ALA A 30 -12.34 13.41 -3.86
C ALA A 30 -11.93 12.32 -4.88
N SER A 31 -11.75 11.07 -4.44
CA SER A 31 -11.39 9.96 -5.34
C SER A 31 -12.60 9.37 -6.08
N GLY A 32 -13.82 9.79 -5.72
CA GLY A 32 -15.05 9.33 -6.35
C GLY A 32 -15.28 9.93 -7.74
N THR A 33 -15.82 9.12 -8.65
CA THR A 33 -16.27 9.55 -10.00
C THR A 33 -17.27 10.72 -9.93
N PHE A 34 -18.00 10.84 -8.81
CA PHE A 34 -18.94 11.93 -8.56
C PHE A 34 -18.25 13.31 -8.50
N PHE A 35 -17.10 13.43 -7.83
CA PHE A 35 -16.37 14.69 -7.69
C PHE A 35 -15.88 15.20 -9.06
N PHE A 36 -15.39 14.28 -9.90
CA PHE A 36 -14.99 14.57 -11.27
C PHE A 36 -16.18 15.06 -12.11
N MET A 37 -17.30 14.33 -12.10
CA MET A 37 -18.50 14.76 -12.84
C MET A 37 -19.01 16.12 -12.39
N PHE A 38 -19.06 16.36 -11.07
CA PHE A 38 -19.45 17.66 -10.52
C PHE A 38 -18.56 18.79 -11.06
N HIS A 39 -17.24 18.62 -11.07
CA HIS A 39 -16.30 19.61 -11.61
C HIS A 39 -16.52 19.87 -13.09
N VAL A 40 -16.72 18.82 -13.90
CA VAL A 40 -17.00 18.96 -15.33
C VAL A 40 -18.28 19.78 -15.56
N PHE A 41 -19.36 19.50 -14.83
CA PHE A 41 -20.60 20.26 -14.93
C PHE A 41 -20.45 21.70 -14.42
N ALA A 42 -19.74 21.91 -13.32
CA ALA A 42 -19.48 23.23 -12.76
C ALA A 42 -18.69 24.10 -13.74
N PHE A 43 -17.60 23.58 -14.32
CA PHE A 43 -16.80 24.30 -15.32
C PHE A 43 -17.58 24.56 -16.60
N ALA A 44 -18.33 23.57 -17.11
CA ALA A 44 -19.17 23.77 -18.29
C ALA A 44 -20.22 24.88 -18.07
N THR A 45 -20.87 24.88 -16.90
CA THR A 45 -21.85 25.91 -16.52
C THR A 45 -21.20 27.29 -16.39
N TRP A 46 -20.02 27.37 -15.76
CA TRP A 46 -19.28 28.63 -15.58
C TRP A 46 -18.84 29.24 -16.91
N ILE A 47 -18.29 28.41 -17.82
CA ILE A 47 -17.89 28.84 -19.15
C ILE A 47 -19.11 29.30 -19.94
N LEU A 48 -20.22 28.56 -19.90
CA LEU A 48 -21.45 28.92 -20.61
C LEU A 48 -22.02 30.26 -20.11
N TRP A 49 -22.04 30.47 -18.79
CA TRP A 49 -22.46 31.73 -18.16
C TRP A 49 -21.57 32.91 -18.57
N ASN A 50 -20.25 32.74 -18.54
CA ASN A 50 -19.30 33.82 -18.84
C ASN A 50 -19.00 34.00 -20.34
N SER A 51 -19.43 33.08 -21.21
CA SER A 51 -19.32 33.20 -22.68
C SER A 51 -20.29 34.23 -23.30
N GLY A 52 -21.13 34.87 -22.49
CA GLY A 52 -22.09 35.89 -22.94
C GLY A 52 -23.37 35.33 -23.54
N LEU A 53 -23.55 34.00 -23.54
CA LEU A 53 -24.77 33.34 -24.05
C LEU A 53 -26.04 33.64 -23.22
N THR A 54 -25.87 34.13 -22.00
CA THR A 54 -26.95 34.36 -21.02
C THR A 54 -27.41 35.83 -20.94
N GLY A 55 -26.75 36.76 -21.64
CA GLY A 55 -27.08 38.19 -21.62
C GLY A 55 -26.80 38.92 -20.30
N LEU A 56 -26.16 38.25 -19.34
CA LEU A 56 -25.74 38.80 -18.05
C LEU A 56 -24.32 39.38 -18.12
N PRO A 57 -23.95 40.35 -17.25
CA PRO A 57 -22.59 40.85 -17.19
C PRO A 57 -21.60 39.72 -16.91
N ALA A 58 -20.53 39.63 -17.70
CA ALA A 58 -19.49 38.64 -17.52
C ALA A 58 -18.78 38.88 -16.17
N PHE A 59 -19.02 37.98 -15.21
CA PHE A 59 -18.45 38.06 -13.87
C PHE A 59 -16.96 37.71 -13.85
N ASP A 60 -16.54 36.78 -14.72
CA ASP A 60 -15.17 36.33 -14.89
C ASP A 60 -14.85 36.31 -16.41
N PRO A 61 -14.46 37.45 -17.00
CA PRO A 61 -14.10 37.53 -18.42
C PRO A 61 -12.92 36.62 -18.74
N TYR A 62 -12.85 36.14 -19.98
CA TYR A 62 -11.67 35.43 -20.47
C TYR A 62 -10.42 36.28 -20.20
N PRO A 63 -9.41 35.78 -19.45
CA PRO A 63 -8.99 34.39 -19.29
C PRO A 63 -9.46 33.62 -18.02
N PHE A 64 -10.60 33.97 -17.42
CA PHE A 64 -11.16 33.30 -16.22
C PHE A 64 -10.22 33.29 -15.00
N GLY A 65 -9.81 34.48 -14.57
CA GLY A 65 -8.83 34.64 -13.49
C GLY A 65 -9.34 34.15 -12.13
N LEU A 66 -10.61 34.38 -11.82
CA LEU A 66 -11.19 33.98 -10.53
C LEU A 66 -11.35 32.45 -10.43
N LEU A 67 -11.87 31.82 -11.48
CA LEU A 67 -11.99 30.37 -11.54
C LEU A 67 -10.61 29.70 -11.39
N THR A 68 -9.61 30.17 -12.13
CA THR A 68 -8.25 29.62 -12.08
C THR A 68 -7.64 29.73 -10.68
N MET A 69 -7.82 30.88 -10.01
CA MET A 69 -7.33 31.08 -8.65
C MET A 69 -7.98 30.10 -7.65
N ILE A 70 -9.31 30.00 -7.67
CA ILE A 70 -10.06 29.12 -6.76
C ILE A 70 -9.67 27.65 -6.98
N VAL A 71 -9.65 27.20 -8.24
CA VAL A 71 -9.31 25.81 -8.60
C VAL A 71 -7.86 25.48 -8.21
N SER A 72 -6.93 26.43 -8.38
CA SER A 72 -5.54 26.21 -7.99
C SER A 72 -5.38 26.01 -6.48
N LEU A 73 -6.12 26.79 -5.68
CA LEU A 73 -6.13 26.66 -4.23
C LEU A 73 -6.78 25.35 -3.81
N GLU A 74 -7.92 25.01 -4.41
CA GLU A 74 -8.63 23.75 -4.18
C GLU A 74 -7.74 22.53 -4.50
N ALA A 75 -7.00 22.56 -5.61
CA ALA A 75 -6.08 21.49 -6.00
C ALA A 75 -4.96 21.26 -4.97
N ILE A 76 -4.42 22.32 -4.37
CA ILE A 76 -3.41 22.21 -3.30
C ILE A 76 -4.02 21.48 -2.07
N PHE A 77 -5.22 21.87 -1.64
CA PHE A 77 -5.90 21.21 -0.53
C PHE A 77 -6.17 19.73 -0.82
N LEU A 78 -6.69 19.42 -2.01
CA LEU A 78 -6.92 18.03 -2.44
C LEU A 78 -5.62 17.21 -2.44
N SER A 79 -4.53 17.76 -2.96
CA SER A 79 -3.24 17.08 -2.97
C SER A 79 -2.74 16.78 -1.56
N ILE A 80 -2.90 17.71 -0.62
CA ILE A 80 -2.51 17.50 0.78
C ILE A 80 -3.38 16.42 1.43
N PHE A 81 -4.69 16.43 1.21
CA PHE A 81 -5.59 15.41 1.75
C PHE A 81 -5.29 14.02 1.18
N VAL A 82 -5.06 13.93 -0.13
CA VAL A 82 -4.65 12.69 -0.79
C VAL A 82 -3.33 12.20 -0.21
N LEU A 83 -2.32 13.06 -0.06
CA LEU A 83 -1.02 12.67 0.50
C LEU A 83 -1.15 12.21 1.96
N MET A 84 -1.97 12.88 2.76
CA MET A 84 -2.25 12.50 4.14
C MET A 84 -2.91 11.11 4.21
N SER A 85 -3.91 10.86 3.36
CA SER A 85 -4.55 9.55 3.28
C SER A 85 -3.60 8.47 2.78
N GLN A 86 -2.74 8.77 1.80
CA GLN A 86 -1.72 7.84 1.30
C GLN A 86 -0.71 7.50 2.39
N ASN A 87 -0.22 8.49 3.15
CA ASN A 87 0.72 8.27 4.25
C ASN A 87 0.11 7.38 5.35
N ARG A 88 -1.17 7.60 5.67
CA ARG A 88 -1.92 6.77 6.60
C ARG A 88 -2.07 5.33 6.12
N GLU A 89 -2.49 5.13 4.86
CA GLU A 89 -2.61 3.79 4.28
C GLU A 89 -1.26 3.09 4.17
N ALA A 90 -0.17 3.81 3.90
CA ALA A 90 1.19 3.26 3.88
C ALA A 90 1.60 2.73 5.26
N LYS A 91 1.37 3.50 6.33
CA LYS A 91 1.67 3.06 7.71
C LYS A 91 0.86 1.83 8.13
N ILE A 92 -0.42 1.78 7.74
CA ILE A 92 -1.28 0.61 7.98
C ILE A 92 -0.78 -0.59 7.16
N GLY A 93 -0.35 -0.35 5.92
CA GLY A 93 0.26 -1.36 5.05
C GLY A 93 1.50 -1.99 5.67
N GLU A 94 2.42 -1.18 6.18
CA GLU A 94 3.65 -1.62 6.85
C GLU A 94 3.35 -2.50 8.07
N LEU A 95 2.45 -2.05 8.95
CA LEU A 95 2.02 -2.85 10.13
C LEU A 95 1.38 -4.18 9.73
N ARG A 96 0.57 -4.18 8.66
CA ARG A 96 -0.05 -5.41 8.15
C ARG A 96 1.00 -6.36 7.57
N GLU A 97 2.00 -5.83 6.88
CA GLU A 97 3.09 -6.61 6.33
C GLU A 97 3.93 -7.24 7.45
N GLU A 98 4.32 -6.47 8.46
CA GLU A 98 5.04 -6.96 9.63
C GLU A 98 4.26 -8.08 10.35
N LEU A 99 2.97 -7.87 10.62
CA LEU A 99 2.12 -8.88 11.24
C LEU A 99 2.01 -10.15 10.39
N THR A 100 1.89 -9.99 9.06
CA THR A 100 1.80 -11.13 8.13
C THR A 100 3.10 -11.93 8.15
N LEU A 101 4.26 -11.25 8.17
CA LEU A 101 5.56 -11.89 8.30
C LEU A 101 5.67 -12.66 9.62
N GLN A 102 5.30 -12.06 10.76
CA GLN A 102 5.34 -12.73 12.06
C GLN A 102 4.45 -13.97 12.11
N VAL A 103 3.23 -13.89 11.57
CA VAL A 103 2.32 -15.04 11.49
C VAL A 103 2.90 -16.14 10.60
N ASN A 104 3.48 -15.79 9.45
CA ASN A 104 4.08 -16.77 8.55
C ASN A 104 5.28 -17.47 9.19
N LEU A 105 6.18 -16.73 9.85
CA LEU A 105 7.30 -17.31 10.60
C LEU A 105 6.80 -18.28 11.68
N ARG A 106 5.71 -17.91 12.36
CA ARG A 106 5.12 -18.79 13.37
C ARG A 106 4.51 -20.06 12.78
N ILE A 107 3.82 -19.94 11.65
CA ILE A 107 3.26 -21.09 10.92
C ILE A 107 4.41 -22.02 10.50
N GLU A 108 5.51 -21.49 9.99
CA GLU A 108 6.70 -22.27 9.63
C GLU A 108 7.26 -23.07 10.81
N GLU A 109 7.41 -22.45 11.99
CA GLU A 109 7.82 -23.17 13.21
C GLU A 109 6.84 -24.31 13.59
N GLU A 110 5.53 -24.06 13.47
CA GLU A 110 4.49 -25.03 13.80
C GLU A 110 4.44 -26.17 12.79
N VAL A 111 4.65 -25.88 11.50
CA VAL A 111 4.79 -26.86 10.42
C VAL A 111 6.02 -27.72 10.64
N THR A 112 7.18 -27.11 10.92
CA THR A 112 8.43 -27.84 11.22
C THR A 112 8.28 -28.75 12.44
N LYS A 113 7.61 -28.30 13.50
CA LYS A 113 7.31 -29.13 14.68
C LYS A 113 6.37 -30.29 14.34
N THR A 114 5.34 -30.02 13.54
CA THR A 114 4.41 -31.06 13.08
C THR A 114 5.15 -32.11 12.24
N LEU A 115 6.04 -31.67 11.36
CA LEU A 115 6.87 -32.55 10.53
C LEU A 115 7.79 -33.43 11.39
N HIS A 116 8.42 -32.87 12.43
CA HIS A 116 9.20 -33.65 13.40
C HIS A 116 8.37 -34.71 14.12
N LEU A 117 7.14 -34.38 14.53
CA LEU A 117 6.24 -35.34 15.18
C LEU A 117 5.83 -36.45 14.21
N VAL A 118 5.50 -36.12 12.97
CA VAL A 118 5.13 -37.09 11.91
C VAL A 118 6.32 -37.98 11.56
N ALA A 119 7.53 -37.43 11.41
CA ALA A 119 8.75 -38.20 11.20
C ALA A 119 9.05 -39.15 12.38
N GLY A 120 8.79 -38.70 13.62
CA GLY A 120 8.88 -39.53 14.82
C GLY A 120 7.88 -40.69 14.84
N LEU A 121 6.68 -40.49 14.30
CA LEU A 121 5.70 -41.58 14.13
C LEU A 121 6.10 -42.54 13.01
N TYR A 122 6.60 -42.02 11.88
CA TYR A 122 7.08 -42.81 10.75
C TYR A 122 8.20 -43.77 11.16
N THR A 123 9.16 -43.28 11.96
CA THR A 123 10.24 -44.11 12.54
C THR A 123 9.71 -45.17 13.53
N ARG A 124 8.74 -44.83 14.39
CA ARG A 124 8.13 -45.82 15.31
C ARG A 124 7.33 -46.91 14.60
N LEU A 125 6.79 -46.63 13.42
CA LEU A 125 6.10 -47.61 12.58
C LEU A 125 7.06 -48.57 11.86
N GLY A 126 8.37 -48.42 12.05
CA GLY A 126 9.39 -49.30 11.47
C GLY A 126 9.88 -48.86 10.09
N HIS A 127 9.44 -47.69 9.61
CA HIS A 127 9.91 -47.11 8.36
C HIS A 127 11.06 -46.11 8.62
N THR A 128 12.12 -46.18 7.83
CA THR A 128 13.27 -45.27 7.96
C THR A 128 12.98 -43.96 7.23
N VAL A 129 13.08 -42.82 7.91
CA VAL A 129 12.97 -41.45 7.34
C VAL A 129 14.10 -41.14 6.33
N GLY A 130 14.90 -42.13 5.96
CA GLY A 130 16.19 -41.96 5.29
C GLY A 130 16.16 -41.74 3.78
N GLU A 131 15.02 -41.89 3.10
CA GLU A 131 14.99 -41.86 1.62
C GLU A 131 14.54 -40.53 0.99
N ASP A 132 14.02 -39.58 1.77
CA ASP A 132 13.54 -38.31 1.24
C ASP A 132 14.48 -37.13 1.60
N PRO A 133 15.36 -36.70 0.67
CA PRO A 133 16.24 -35.56 0.89
C PRO A 133 15.48 -34.22 1.02
N GLU A 134 14.29 -34.10 0.42
CA GLU A 134 13.45 -32.90 0.50
C GLU A 134 12.86 -32.76 1.92
N LEU A 135 12.41 -33.87 2.51
CA LEU A 135 11.91 -33.91 3.89
C LEU A 135 13.01 -33.54 4.91
N GLN A 136 14.25 -33.98 4.70
CA GLN A 136 15.37 -33.59 5.57
C GLN A 136 15.68 -32.09 5.50
N GLU A 137 15.49 -31.49 4.33
CA GLU A 137 15.63 -30.05 4.15
C GLU A 137 14.50 -29.28 4.87
N MET A 138 13.26 -29.73 4.73
CA MET A 138 12.09 -29.13 5.40
C MET A 138 12.09 -29.28 6.93
N LEU A 139 12.77 -30.29 7.48
CA LEU A 139 12.92 -30.47 8.93
C LEU A 139 13.92 -29.48 9.55
N ARG A 140 14.71 -28.76 8.73
CA ARG A 140 15.64 -27.77 9.25
C ARG A 140 14.86 -26.56 9.76
N PRO A 141 15.17 -26.08 10.98
CA PRO A 141 14.53 -24.88 11.48
C PRO A 141 14.82 -23.71 10.54
N LEU A 142 13.77 -22.99 10.18
CA LEU A 142 13.89 -21.72 9.46
C LEU A 142 14.71 -20.75 10.32
N ASP A 143 15.83 -20.25 9.79
CA ASP A 143 16.71 -19.29 10.47
C ASP A 143 16.48 -17.89 9.86
N PRO A 144 15.77 -16.98 10.54
CA PRO A 144 15.50 -15.63 10.05
C PRO A 144 16.78 -14.86 9.67
N SER A 145 17.88 -15.09 10.40
CA SER A 145 19.16 -14.43 10.14
C SER A 145 19.83 -14.93 8.85
N ARG A 146 19.56 -16.16 8.41
CA ARG A 146 20.00 -16.63 7.09
C ARG A 146 19.24 -15.95 5.96
N MET A 147 17.92 -15.83 6.08
CA MET A 147 17.11 -15.13 5.07
C MET A 147 17.53 -13.67 4.93
N GLU A 148 17.78 -12.98 6.05
CA GLU A 148 18.27 -11.58 6.02
C GLU A 148 19.61 -11.46 5.28
N ARG A 149 20.55 -12.36 5.55
CA ARG A 149 21.85 -12.41 4.86
C ARG A 149 21.68 -12.70 3.37
N GLU A 150 20.84 -13.67 3.03
CA GLU A 150 20.59 -14.06 1.65
C GLU A 150 19.91 -12.95 0.84
N VAL A 151 18.91 -12.28 1.40
CA VAL A 151 18.27 -11.11 0.78
C VAL A 151 19.26 -9.96 0.65
N THR A 152 20.08 -9.69 1.69
CA THR A 152 21.11 -8.64 1.65
C THR A 152 22.16 -8.92 0.58
N ASP A 153 22.63 -10.16 0.48
CA ASP A 153 23.59 -10.59 -0.54
C ASP A 153 23.00 -10.50 -1.94
N GLN A 154 21.73 -10.87 -2.14
CA GLN A 154 21.03 -10.72 -3.40
C GLN A 154 20.88 -9.25 -3.81
N ILE A 155 20.53 -8.36 -2.86
CA ILE A 155 20.47 -6.90 -3.08
C ILE A 155 21.87 -6.38 -3.47
N HIS A 156 22.92 -6.77 -2.73
CA HIS A 156 24.29 -6.36 -3.02
C HIS A 156 24.78 -6.85 -4.38
N ALA A 157 24.38 -8.05 -4.80
CA ALA A 157 24.68 -8.60 -6.12
C ALA A 157 23.89 -7.91 -7.26
N ALA A 158 22.68 -7.41 -6.97
CA ALA A 158 21.84 -6.70 -7.94
C ALA A 158 22.25 -5.23 -8.16
N ILE A 159 22.76 -4.55 -7.12
CA ILE A 159 23.22 -3.15 -7.18
C ILE A 159 24.27 -2.87 -8.29
N PRO A 160 25.33 -3.69 -8.50
CA PRO A 160 26.29 -3.44 -9.58
C PRO A 160 25.66 -3.52 -10.99
N ARG A 161 24.63 -4.35 -11.19
CA ARG A 161 23.94 -4.48 -12.49
C ARG A 161 23.11 -3.25 -12.84
N LEU A 162 22.47 -2.61 -11.85
CA LEU A 162 21.70 -1.36 -12.06
C LEU A 162 22.60 -0.18 -12.46
N ARG A 163 23.83 -0.10 -11.93
CA ARG A 163 24.79 0.97 -12.26
C ARG A 163 25.40 0.81 -13.66
N MET A 164 25.61 -0.43 -14.11
CA MET A 164 26.16 -0.73 -15.44
C MET A 164 25.13 -0.55 -16.56
N GLY A 165 23.85 -0.87 -16.32
CA GLY A 165 22.78 -0.65 -17.30
C GLY A 165 22.49 0.84 -17.59
N LYS A 166 22.68 1.72 -16.59
CA LYS A 166 22.50 3.17 -16.78
C LYS A 166 23.64 3.82 -17.58
N LYS A 167 24.89 3.30 -17.47
CA LYS A 167 26.04 3.81 -18.25
C LYS A 167 25.98 3.40 -19.73
N ALA A 168 25.44 2.22 -20.06
CA ALA A 168 25.34 1.77 -21.44
C ALA A 168 24.23 2.47 -22.25
N LYS A 169 23.20 3.03 -21.58
CA LYS A 169 22.03 3.65 -22.23
C LYS A 169 22.12 5.19 -22.38
N GLY A 170 23.23 5.79 -21.97
CA GLY A 170 23.48 7.24 -22.05
C GLY A 170 24.66 7.64 -22.94
N ALA A 171 25.22 6.71 -23.73
CA ALA A 171 26.41 6.91 -24.57
C ALA A 171 26.16 6.60 -26.05
N THR A 172 24.91 6.73 -26.51
CA THR A 172 24.52 6.62 -27.93
C THR A 172 23.60 7.77 -28.30
#